data_AF-A0A2V7PWN7-F1
#
_entry.id   AF-A0A2V7PWN7-F1
#
_cell.length_a   1.000
_cell.length_b   1.000
_cell.length_c   1.000
_cell.angle_alpha   90.00
_cell.angle_beta   90.00
_cell.angle_gamma   90.00
#
_symmetry.space_group_name_H-M   'P 1'
#
loop_
_entity.id
_entity.type
_entity.pdbx_description
1 polymer ?
#
loop_
_entity_poly.entity_id
_entity_poly.type
_entity_poly.pdbx_seq_one_letter_code
_entity_poly.pdbx_strand_id
1 'polypeptide(L)'
;RRVQRGDEKAAERLVTANLRFVISYVKKYQGHGLDLSELVAIGNEGLLKAVKKFDPDQGVKFISYAVWWVRQAVLKALAEQTRSVRIPL
;
A
#
# COMPACT_ATOMS: atom_id res chain seq x y z
N ARG A 1 15.60 9.59 2.74
CA ARG A 1 16.63 10.02 3.71
C ARG A 1 16.03 10.65 4.98
N ARG A 2 15.25 11.75 4.94
CA ARG A 2 14.62 12.30 6.16
C ARG A 2 13.68 11.31 6.87
N VAL A 3 12.88 10.57 6.10
CA VAL A 3 12.00 9.50 6.60
C VAL A 3 12.76 8.43 7.41
N GLN A 4 13.95 8.00 6.97
CA GLN A 4 14.77 7.02 7.70
C GLN A 4 15.30 7.56 9.03
N ARG A 5 15.40 8.88 9.18
CA ARG A 5 15.83 9.55 10.41
C ARG A 5 14.67 9.76 11.40
N GLY A 6 13.51 9.16 11.14
CA GLY A 6 12.32 9.29 11.99
C GLY A 6 11.52 10.58 11.77
N ASP A 7 11.75 11.32 10.68
CA ASP A 7 10.96 12.52 10.36
C ASP A 7 9.55 12.13 9.89
N GLU A 8 8.61 12.15 10.82
CA GLU A 8 7.20 11.83 10.59
C GLU A 8 6.54 12.76 9.57
N LYS A 9 6.90 14.06 9.56
CA LYS A 9 6.37 15.02 8.59
C LYS A 9 6.86 14.71 7.18
N ALA A 10 8.11 14.27 7.03
CA ALA A 10 8.62 13.81 5.75
C ALA A 10 7.92 12.52 5.29
N ALA A 11 7.58 11.61 6.22
CA ALA A 11 6.85 10.40 5.91
C ALA A 11 5.42 10.73 5.43
N GLU A 12 4.72 11.60 6.15
CA GLU A 12 3.38 12.07 5.80
C GLU A 12 3.36 12.76 4.43
N ARG A 13 4.32 13.64 4.14
CA ARG A 13 4.47 14.27 2.83
C ARG A 13 4.71 13.25 1.72
N LEU A 14 5.53 12.23 1.98
CA LEU A 14 5.80 11.17 1.02
C LEU A 14 4.54 10.31 0.76
N VAL A 15 3.74 10.01 1.79
CA VAL A 15 2.47 9.29 1.62
C VAL A 15 1.47 10.14 0.83
N THR A 16 1.22 11.37 1.26
CA THR A 16 0.20 12.27 0.66
C THR A 16 0.49 12.58 -0.80
N ALA A 17 1.77 12.75 -1.17
CA ALA A 17 2.18 12.94 -2.57
C ALA A 17 1.84 11.75 -3.49
N ASN A 18 1.65 10.54 -2.94
CA ASN A 18 1.48 9.31 -3.71
C ASN A 18 0.08 8.67 -3.59
N LEU A 19 -0.89 9.34 -2.97
CA LEU A 19 -2.26 8.82 -2.83
C LEU A 19 -2.95 8.56 -4.18
N ARG A 20 -2.72 9.43 -5.18
CA ARG A 20 -3.26 9.25 -6.54
C ARG A 20 -2.77 7.95 -7.19
N PHE A 21 -1.52 7.58 -6.94
CA PHE A 21 -0.96 6.33 -7.42
C PHE A 21 -1.70 5.14 -6.83
N VAL A 22 -1.99 5.13 -5.51
CA VAL A 22 -2.74 4.05 -4.86
C VAL A 22 -4.10 3.87 -5.52
N ILE A 23 -4.85 4.96 -5.71
CA ILE A 23 -6.15 4.93 -6.39
C ILE A 23 -6.03 4.30 -7.78
N SER A 24 -5.05 4.73 -8.60
CA SER A 24 -4.84 4.14 -9.92
C SER A 24 -4.46 2.66 -9.89
N TYR A 25 -3.71 2.24 -8.86
CA TYR A 25 -3.22 0.87 -8.74
C TYR A 25 -4.33 -0.09 -8.31
N VAL A 26 -5.16 0.32 -7.36
CA VAL A 26 -6.17 -0.56 -6.74
C VAL A 26 -7.44 -0.72 -7.56
N LYS A 27 -7.73 0.21 -8.49
CA LYS A 27 -8.88 0.14 -9.41
C LYS A 27 -9.00 -1.19 -10.15
N LYS A 28 -7.88 -1.83 -10.49
CA LYS A 28 -7.88 -3.14 -11.17
C LYS A 28 -8.39 -4.31 -10.31
N TYR A 29 -8.59 -4.11 -9.01
CA TYR A 29 -9.12 -5.11 -8.07
C TYR A 29 -10.59 -4.90 -7.74
N GLN A 30 -11.26 -3.91 -8.36
CA GLN A 30 -12.70 -3.72 -8.20
C GLN A 30 -13.48 -4.93 -8.72
N GLY A 31 -14.66 -5.18 -8.13
CA GLY A 31 -15.53 -6.30 -8.53
C GLY A 31 -15.18 -7.63 -7.87
N HIS A 32 -14.23 -7.67 -6.93
CA HIS A 32 -13.83 -8.86 -6.19
C HIS A 32 -14.36 -8.92 -4.74
N GLY A 33 -15.48 -8.23 -4.47
CA GLY A 33 -16.18 -8.26 -3.18
C GLY A 33 -15.86 -7.11 -2.22
N LEU A 34 -14.86 -6.28 -2.54
CA LEU A 34 -14.57 -5.03 -1.82
C LEU A 34 -14.93 -3.82 -2.69
N ASP A 35 -15.42 -2.78 -2.04
CA ASP A 35 -15.67 -1.51 -2.71
C ASP A 35 -14.35 -0.76 -3.00
N LEU A 36 -14.42 0.30 -3.83
CA LEU A 36 -13.23 1.08 -4.17
C LEU A 36 -12.64 1.82 -2.94
N SER A 37 -13.48 2.25 -2.00
CA SER A 37 -13.07 2.96 -0.79
C SER A 37 -12.24 2.05 0.13
N GLU A 38 -12.70 0.83 0.37
CA GLU A 38 -12.02 -0.22 1.11
C GLU A 38 -10.69 -0.58 0.45
N LEU A 39 -10.69 -0.81 -0.86
CA LEU A 39 -9.47 -1.09 -1.62
C LEU A 39 -8.45 0.06 -1.51
N VAL A 40 -8.90 1.31 -1.54
CA VAL A 40 -8.03 2.49 -1.34
C VAL A 40 -7.50 2.56 0.09
N ALA A 41 -8.33 2.30 1.10
CA ALA A 41 -7.91 2.28 2.50
C ALA A 41 -6.83 1.21 2.75
N ILE A 42 -7.06 -0.02 2.28
CA ILE A 42 -6.09 -1.13 2.35
C ILE A 42 -4.81 -0.79 1.58
N GLY A 43 -4.94 -0.22 0.38
CA GLY A 43 -3.81 0.22 -0.42
C GLY A 43 -2.97 1.30 0.27
N ASN A 44 -3.61 2.25 0.95
CA ASN A 44 -2.94 3.29 1.72
C ASN A 44 -2.18 2.70 2.92
N GLU A 45 -2.73 1.68 3.58
CA GLU A 45 -2.02 0.94 4.63
C GLU A 45 -0.76 0.25 4.08
N GLY A 46 -0.85 -0.37 2.90
CA GLY A 46 0.28 -0.93 2.18
C GLY A 46 1.33 0.13 1.82
N LEU A 47 0.91 1.29 1.35
CA LEU A 47 1.80 2.41 1.05
C LEU A 47 2.53 2.91 2.31
N LEU A 48 1.84 3.03 3.44
CA LEU A 48 2.44 3.44 4.71
C LEU A 48 3.51 2.43 5.17
N LYS A 49 3.24 1.12 5.02
CA LYS A 49 4.23 0.06 5.28
C LYS A 49 5.45 0.21 4.37
N ALA A 50 5.24 0.53 3.10
CA ALA A 50 6.34 0.78 2.16
C ALA A 50 7.19 1.98 2.60
N VAL A 51 6.58 3.09 3.00
CA VAL A 51 7.32 4.29 3.48
C VAL A 51 8.20 3.96 4.68
N LYS A 52 7.69 3.18 5.64
CA LYS A 52 8.44 2.80 6.85
C LYS A 52 9.64 1.90 6.56
N LYS A 53 9.56 1.07 5.52
CA LYS A 53 10.59 0.06 5.20
C LYS A 53 11.47 0.41 4.00
N PHE A 54 11.15 1.51 3.31
CA PHE A 54 11.87 1.90 2.11
C PHE A 54 13.28 2.41 2.43
N ASP A 55 14.25 1.84 1.73
CA ASP A 55 15.64 2.28 1.77
C ASP A 55 16.04 2.88 0.41
N PRO A 56 16.24 4.21 0.30
CA PRO A 56 16.70 4.87 -0.92
C PRO A 56 18.10 4.45 -1.35
N ASP A 57 18.94 3.90 -0.47
CA ASP A 57 20.32 3.54 -0.82
C ASP A 57 20.38 2.19 -1.57
N GLN A 58 19.26 1.46 -1.70
CA GLN A 58 19.13 0.26 -2.53
C GLN A 58 18.98 0.53 -4.04
N GLY A 59 19.03 1.80 -4.47
CA GLY A 59 19.04 2.16 -5.90
C GLY A 59 17.70 1.99 -6.65
N VAL A 60 16.60 1.68 -5.95
CA VAL A 60 15.27 1.55 -6.55
C VAL A 60 14.39 2.75 -6.23
N LYS A 61 13.54 3.15 -7.19
CA LYS A 61 12.56 4.22 -6.96
C LYS A 61 11.52 3.78 -5.93
N PHE A 62 11.08 4.70 -5.09
CA PHE A 62 10.09 4.44 -4.05
C PHE A 62 8.79 3.79 -4.59
N ILE A 63 8.26 4.29 -5.72
CA ILE A 63 7.04 3.73 -6.32
C ILE A 63 7.23 2.26 -6.71
N SER A 64 8.39 1.90 -7.26
CA SER A 64 8.70 0.52 -7.61
C SER A 64 8.63 -0.41 -6.39
N TYR A 65 9.09 0.07 -5.23
CA TYR A 65 8.98 -0.64 -3.96
C TYR A 65 7.55 -0.66 -3.42
N ALA A 66 6.86 0.46 -3.46
CA ALA A 66 5.50 0.62 -2.93
C ALA A 66 4.48 -0.28 -3.63
N VAL A 67 4.62 -0.50 -4.94
CA VAL A 67 3.75 -1.42 -5.72
C VAL A 67 3.63 -2.80 -5.06
N TRP A 68 4.73 -3.36 -4.56
CA TRP A 68 4.73 -4.68 -3.93
C TRP A 68 3.94 -4.71 -2.63
N TRP A 69 4.10 -3.69 -1.78
CA TRP A 69 3.37 -3.58 -0.52
C TRP A 69 1.88 -3.33 -0.72
N VAL A 70 1.52 -2.46 -1.67
CA VAL A 70 0.12 -2.20 -2.02
C VAL A 70 -0.53 -3.48 -2.56
N ARG A 71 0.15 -4.19 -3.47
CA ARG A 71 -0.31 -5.48 -3.99
C ARG A 71 -0.53 -6.51 -2.87
N GLN A 72 0.45 -6.66 -2.00
CA GLN A 72 0.41 -7.64 -0.92
C GLN A 72 -0.72 -7.35 0.08
N ALA A 73 -0.96 -6.07 0.40
CA ALA A 73 -2.06 -5.66 1.27
C ALA A 73 -3.42 -5.98 0.64
N VAL A 74 -3.63 -5.60 -0.62
CA VAL A 74 -4.90 -5.82 -1.33
C VAL A 74 -5.19 -7.32 -1.50
N LEU A 75 -4.21 -8.11 -1.95
CA LEU A 75 -4.41 -9.55 -2.13
C LEU A 75 -4.71 -10.26 -0.81
N LYS A 76 -4.05 -9.85 0.28
CA LYS A 76 -4.34 -10.39 1.61
C LYS A 76 -5.78 -10.08 2.02
N ALA A 77 -6.21 -8.83 1.88
CA ALA A 77 -7.56 -8.43 2.27
C ALA A 77 -8.65 -9.15 1.45
N LEU A 78 -8.44 -9.33 0.15
CA LEU A 78 -9.35 -10.11 -0.70
C LEU A 78 -9.41 -11.59 -0.25
N ALA A 79 -8.27 -12.19 0.09
CA ALA A 79 -8.24 -13.56 0.59
C ALA A 79 -8.98 -13.73 1.93
N GLU A 80 -8.92 -12.72 2.79
CA GLU A 80 -9.55 -12.73 4.12
C GLU A 80 -11.04 -12.38 4.09
N GLN A 81 -11.49 -11.48 3.20
CA GLN A 81 -12.87 -10.95 3.19
C GLN A 81 -13.80 -11.63 2.17
N THR A 82 -13.28 -12.13 1.05
CA THR A 82 -14.12 -12.75 0.00
C THR A 82 -14.54 -14.19 0.36
N ARG A 83 -14.00 -14.79 1.43
CA ARG A 83 -14.30 -16.17 1.83
C ARG A 83 -15.06 -16.21 3.15
N SER A 84 -16.22 -16.87 3.16
CA SER A 84 -17.02 -17.12 4.38
C SER A 84 -16.29 -17.93 5.46
N VAL A 85 -15.16 -18.56 5.12
CA VAL A 85 -14.28 -19.30 6.04
C VAL A 85 -12.85 -18.78 5.88
N ARG A 86 -12.27 -18.31 6.99
CA ARG A 86 -10.90 -17.78 7.05
C ARG A 86 -9.88 -18.92 7.08
N ILE A 87 -8.97 -18.95 6.10
CA ILE A 87 -7.87 -19.91 6.04
C ILE A 87 -6.56 -19.13 6.21
N PRO A 88 -5.64 -19.52 7.13
CA PRO A 88 -4.36 -18.83 7.30
C PRO A 88 -3.50 -18.92 6.03
N LEU A 89 -2.81 -17.82 5.71
CA LEU A 89 -1.79 -17.72 4.66
C LEU A 89 -0.39 -17.89 5.26
#